data_AF-Q8ETU7-F1
#
_entry.id   AF-Q8ETU7-F1
#
_cell.length_a   1.000
_cell.length_b   1.000
_cell.length_c   1.000
_cell.angle_alpha   90.00
_cell.angle_beta   90.00
_cell.angle_gamma   90.00
#
_symmetry.space_group_name_H-M   'P 1'
#
loop_
_entity.id
_entity.type
_entity.pdbx_description
1 polymer ?
#
loop_
_entity_poly.entity_id
_entity_poly.type
_entity_poly.pdbx_seq_one_letter_code
_entity_poly.pdbx_strand_id
1 'polypeptide(L)'
;MLKKYNLFYYSGLLLNFNDGINRIINLIVEKKVKSLAILIQVCIISGLITLSSSSINSDLSSEVIPNLGGMENLLYITSFFLGLLAPLGIICSLFIFLYVVSIFQVFNENYVKMKLFSIAVISYIPILSGSIVNLILSLSFGVQPYGYITAYGIFQPENSILASITQQVDPFQFFSVLSASYLYSKLFNKERKNTIYLLISWYLINILSTLFMR
;
A
#
# COMPACT_ATOMS: atom_id res chain seq x y z
N MET A 1 22.43 -4.69 -14.09
CA MET A 1 21.86 -5.74 -13.20
C MET A 1 21.01 -5.18 -12.06
N LEU A 2 21.45 -4.12 -11.37
CA LEU A 2 20.83 -3.55 -10.16
C LEU A 2 19.37 -3.07 -10.30
N LYS A 3 18.94 -2.60 -11.48
CA LYS A 3 17.59 -2.03 -11.70
C LYS A 3 16.44 -2.97 -11.30
N LYS A 4 16.60 -4.28 -11.46
CA LYS A 4 15.56 -5.29 -11.17
C LYS A 4 15.24 -5.46 -9.69
N TYR A 5 16.14 -5.01 -8.82
CA TYR A 5 16.02 -5.11 -7.36
C TYR A 5 15.52 -3.81 -6.74
N ASN A 6 15.63 -2.67 -7.44
CA ASN A 6 15.46 -1.35 -6.87
C ASN A 6 14.00 -0.89 -6.92
N LEU A 7 13.40 -0.60 -5.76
CA LEU A 7 12.05 -0.05 -5.62
C LEU A 7 11.82 1.23 -6.45
N PHE A 8 12.79 2.15 -6.45
CA PHE A 8 12.68 3.43 -7.16
C PHE A 8 12.64 3.26 -8.68
N TYR A 9 13.25 2.19 -9.20
CA TYR A 9 13.13 1.87 -10.62
C TYR A 9 11.69 1.55 -11.01
N TYR A 10 10.99 0.73 -10.22
CA TYR A 10 9.57 0.42 -10.47
C TYR A 10 8.66 1.62 -10.22
N SER A 11 9.02 2.50 -9.28
CA SER A 11 8.31 3.76 -9.04
C SER A 11 8.33 4.64 -10.30
N GLY A 12 9.50 4.83 -10.91
CA GLY A 12 9.62 5.57 -12.18
C GLY A 12 8.88 4.91 -13.35
N LEU A 13 8.82 3.56 -13.39
CA LEU A 13 8.04 2.86 -14.41
C LEU A 13 6.53 3.00 -14.22
N LEU A 14 6.01 3.04 -12.99
CA LEU A 14 4.59 3.26 -12.75
C LEU A 14 4.13 4.66 -13.17
N LEU A 15 5.00 5.66 -13.04
CA LEU A 15 4.73 7.03 -13.51
C LEU A 15 4.68 7.14 -15.03
N ASN A 16 5.45 6.32 -15.75
CA ASN A 16 5.42 6.26 -17.21
C ASN A 16 4.38 5.23 -17.70
N PHE A 17 3.10 5.63 -17.68
CA PHE A 17 1.95 4.73 -17.74
C PHE A 17 1.94 3.75 -18.93
N ASN A 18 2.31 4.15 -20.15
CA ASN A 18 2.27 3.24 -21.29
C ASN A 18 3.53 2.36 -21.38
N ASP A 19 4.69 2.99 -21.57
CA ASP A 19 5.94 2.27 -21.81
C ASP A 19 6.47 1.59 -20.54
N GLY A 20 6.29 2.25 -19.39
CA GLY A 20 6.71 1.73 -18.10
C GLY A 20 5.91 0.51 -17.68
N ILE A 21 4.58 0.53 -17.86
CA ILE A 21 3.74 -0.63 -17.53
C ILE A 21 4.04 -1.83 -18.45
N ASN A 22 4.21 -1.60 -19.76
CA ASN A 22 4.66 -2.65 -20.68
C ASN A 22 5.97 -3.29 -20.21
N ARG A 23 6.92 -2.46 -19.76
CA ARG A 23 8.21 -2.93 -19.26
C ARG A 23 8.10 -3.70 -17.95
N ILE A 24 7.23 -3.29 -17.03
CA ILE A 24 6.93 -4.04 -15.80
C ILE A 24 6.40 -5.43 -16.16
N ILE A 25 5.42 -5.51 -17.06
CA ILE A 25 4.81 -6.77 -17.49
C ILE A 25 5.85 -7.70 -18.10
N ASN A 26 6.68 -7.20 -19.01
CA ASN A 26 7.76 -7.99 -19.62
C ASN A 26 8.71 -8.54 -18.54
N LEU A 27 9.09 -7.71 -17.56
CA LEU A 27 9.94 -8.16 -16.45
C LEU A 27 9.27 -9.24 -15.58
N ILE A 28 7.95 -9.18 -15.38
CA ILE A 28 7.17 -10.18 -14.64
C ILE A 28 7.12 -11.50 -15.43
N VAL A 29 6.80 -11.45 -16.72
CA VAL A 29 6.74 -12.62 -17.61
C VAL A 29 8.10 -13.33 -17.67
N GLU A 30 9.18 -12.56 -17.80
CA GLU A 30 10.55 -13.07 -17.84
C GLU A 30 11.10 -13.48 -16.46
N LYS A 31 10.29 -13.40 -15.39
CA LYS A 31 10.68 -13.70 -13.99
C LYS A 31 11.92 -12.92 -13.52
N LYS A 32 12.08 -11.72 -14.05
CA LYS A 32 13.22 -10.83 -13.75
C LYS A 32 12.92 -9.88 -12.59
N VAL A 33 11.67 -9.77 -12.14
CA VAL A 33 11.32 -9.01 -10.93
C VAL A 33 11.80 -9.75 -9.69
N LYS A 34 12.54 -9.05 -8.82
CA LYS A 34 13.03 -9.59 -7.54
C LYS A 34 12.11 -9.13 -6.41
N SER A 35 10.87 -9.60 -6.42
CA SER A 35 9.76 -9.12 -5.58
C SER A 35 10.06 -9.19 -4.09
N LEU A 36 10.78 -10.21 -3.62
CA LEU A 36 11.23 -10.29 -2.22
C LEU A 36 12.20 -9.17 -1.84
N ALA A 37 13.14 -8.81 -2.73
CA ALA A 37 14.08 -7.73 -2.47
C ALA A 37 13.38 -6.36 -2.45
N ILE A 38 12.38 -6.17 -3.31
CA ILE A 38 11.54 -4.97 -3.34
C ILE A 38 10.69 -4.91 -2.06
N LEU A 39 10.10 -6.02 -1.64
CA LEU A 39 9.32 -6.12 -0.40
C LEU A 39 10.16 -5.73 0.83
N ILE A 40 11.39 -6.23 0.93
CA ILE A 40 12.29 -5.88 2.03
C ILE A 40 12.54 -4.36 2.07
N GLN A 41 12.78 -3.73 0.92
CA GLN A 41 12.92 -2.26 0.84
C GLN A 41 11.64 -1.54 1.29
N VAL A 42 10.48 -2.00 0.83
CA VAL A 42 9.17 -1.43 1.23
C VAL A 42 8.98 -1.50 2.74
N CYS A 43 9.23 -2.67 3.34
CA CYS A 43 9.11 -2.88 4.78
C CYS A 43 10.09 -2.01 5.58
N ILE A 44 11.35 -1.92 5.17
CA ILE A 44 12.34 -1.07 5.84
C ILE A 44 11.94 0.41 5.75
N ILE A 45 11.55 0.90 4.57
CA ILE A 45 11.14 2.30 4.39
C ILE A 45 9.88 2.58 5.23
N SER A 46 8.90 1.69 5.26
CA SER A 46 7.69 1.82 6.08
C SER A 46 8.00 1.85 7.58
N GLY A 47 8.92 1.00 8.04
CA GLY A 47 9.43 1.02 9.41
C GLY A 47 10.08 2.36 9.76
N LEU A 48 10.93 2.89 8.88
CA LEU A 48 11.56 4.20 9.07
C LEU A 48 10.54 5.35 9.09
N ILE A 49 9.54 5.34 8.21
CA ILE A 49 8.46 6.35 8.20
C ILE A 49 7.70 6.33 9.53
N THR A 50 7.37 5.13 10.03
CA THR A 50 6.62 4.98 11.28
C THR A 50 7.45 5.42 12.47
N LEU A 51 8.74 5.06 12.49
CA LEU A 51 9.68 5.53 13.50
C LEU A 51 9.77 7.07 13.51
N SER A 52 9.98 7.69 12.35
CA SER A 52 10.01 9.16 12.22
C SER A 52 8.70 9.81 12.66
N SER A 53 7.57 9.22 12.30
CA SER A 53 6.24 9.72 12.73
C SER A 53 6.07 9.65 14.25
N SER A 54 6.53 8.57 14.88
CA SER A 54 6.51 8.42 16.34
C SER A 54 7.44 9.40 17.04
N SER A 55 8.61 9.71 16.47
CA SER A 55 9.52 10.73 17.00
C SER A 55 8.96 12.15 16.89
N ILE A 56 8.18 12.47 15.85
CA ILE A 56 7.49 13.77 15.75
C ILE A 56 6.39 13.86 16.81
N ASN A 57 5.74 12.74 17.13
CA ASN A 57 4.66 12.67 18.12
C ASN A 57 5.13 12.61 19.57
N SER A 58 6.35 12.16 19.85
CA SER A 58 6.85 12.06 21.23
C SER A 58 7.05 13.44 21.85
N ASP A 59 7.41 14.44 21.05
CA ASP A 59 7.46 15.84 21.49
C ASP A 59 6.09 16.32 22.00
N LEU A 60 5.00 15.94 21.31
CA LEU A 60 3.61 16.23 21.72
C LEU A 60 3.13 15.39 22.92
N SER A 61 3.55 14.13 23.03
CA SER A 61 3.12 13.25 24.13
C SER A 61 3.87 13.51 25.44
N SER A 62 5.06 14.10 25.37
CA SER A 62 5.82 14.57 26.53
C SER A 62 5.13 15.69 27.31
N GLU A 63 4.27 16.48 26.66
CA GLU A 63 3.42 17.49 27.31
C GLU A 63 2.24 16.88 28.08
N VAL A 64 1.78 15.69 27.68
CA VAL A 64 0.59 15.02 28.25
C VAL A 64 0.95 13.98 29.32
N ILE A 65 2.13 13.36 29.22
CA ILE A 65 2.61 12.35 30.18
C ILE A 65 4.02 12.73 30.64
N PRO A 66 4.15 13.54 31.71
CA PRO A 66 5.44 13.94 32.24
C PRO A 66 6.02 12.75 33.03
N ASN A 67 6.75 11.85 32.34
CA ASN A 67 7.71 10.84 32.84
C ASN A 67 7.88 9.68 31.84
N LEU A 68 8.05 9.96 30.55
CA LEU A 68 8.39 8.94 29.55
C LEU A 68 9.87 8.48 29.60
N GLY A 69 10.68 9.11 30.46
CA GLY A 69 12.12 8.90 30.63
C GLY A 69 12.47 7.45 31.02
N GLY A 70 12.53 6.58 30.02
CA GLY A 70 12.84 5.15 30.14
C GLY A 70 12.10 4.26 29.12
N MET A 71 10.90 4.65 28.68
CA MET A 71 10.07 3.84 27.76
C MET A 71 10.08 4.35 26.31
N GLU A 72 10.66 5.52 26.03
CA GLU A 72 10.75 6.08 24.67
C GLU A 72 11.44 5.14 23.68
N ASN A 73 12.56 4.53 24.08
CA ASN A 73 13.26 3.56 23.24
C ASN A 73 12.39 2.34 22.90
N LEU A 74 11.57 1.87 23.86
CA LEU A 74 10.62 0.77 23.61
C LEU A 74 9.50 1.21 22.66
N LEU A 75 9.00 2.43 22.79
CA LEU A 75 7.98 2.97 21.87
C LEU A 75 8.53 3.13 20.45
N TYR A 76 9.76 3.61 20.29
CA TYR A 76 10.40 3.72 18.98
C TYR A 76 10.65 2.36 18.34
N ILE A 77 11.16 1.39 19.10
CA ILE A 77 11.38 0.02 18.62
C ILE A 77 10.06 -0.63 18.21
N THR A 78 9.03 -0.55 19.05
CA THR A 78 7.71 -1.13 18.73
C THR A 78 7.06 -0.44 17.54
N SER A 79 7.15 0.89 17.43
CA SER A 79 6.70 1.65 16.27
C SER A 79 7.40 1.21 14.99
N PHE A 80 8.73 1.03 15.02
CA PHE A 80 9.48 0.54 13.87
C PHE A 80 9.03 -0.86 13.44
N PHE A 81 8.86 -1.79 14.37
CA PHE A 81 8.40 -3.15 14.05
C PHE A 81 6.97 -3.19 13.51
N LEU A 82 6.06 -2.41 14.09
CA LEU A 82 4.69 -2.27 13.57
C LEU A 82 4.71 -1.69 12.16
N GLY A 83 5.52 -0.65 11.92
CA GLY A 83 5.72 -0.06 10.61
C GLY A 83 6.32 -1.01 9.59
N LEU A 84 7.23 -1.89 10.01
CA LEU A 84 7.86 -2.90 9.16
C LEU A 84 6.85 -3.96 8.69
N LEU A 85 5.94 -4.36 9.58
CA LEU A 85 4.92 -5.38 9.31
C LEU A 85 3.69 -4.83 8.56
N ALA A 86 3.37 -3.54 8.69
CA ALA A 86 2.18 -2.94 8.06
C ALA A 86 2.05 -3.19 6.55
N PRO A 87 3.11 -3.07 5.71
CA PRO A 87 3.01 -3.37 4.29
C PRO A 87 2.61 -4.81 3.97
N LEU A 88 2.99 -5.78 4.82
CA LEU A 88 2.69 -7.19 4.60
C LEU A 88 1.18 -7.44 4.60
N GLY A 89 0.43 -6.78 5.48
CA GLY A 89 -1.02 -6.94 5.56
C GLY A 89 -1.71 -6.56 4.24
N ILE A 90 -1.38 -5.39 3.70
CA ILE A 90 -1.97 -4.87 2.46
C ILE A 90 -1.51 -5.70 1.25
N ILE A 91 -0.21 -6.01 1.15
CA ILE A 91 0.34 -6.80 0.04
C ILE A 91 -0.27 -8.21 0.02
N CYS A 92 -0.40 -8.86 1.19
CA CYS A 92 -1.06 -10.15 1.31
C CYS A 92 -2.53 -10.08 0.93
N SER A 93 -3.25 -9.03 1.35
CA SER A 93 -4.66 -8.83 0.99
C SER A 93 -4.84 -8.69 -0.53
N LEU A 94 -4.03 -7.84 -1.18
CA LEU A 94 -4.02 -7.69 -2.64
C LEU A 94 -3.66 -9.00 -3.35
N PHE A 95 -2.66 -9.73 -2.84
CA PHE A 95 -2.26 -11.02 -3.39
C PHE A 95 -3.39 -12.06 -3.31
N ILE A 96 -4.03 -12.21 -2.15
CA ILE A 96 -5.15 -13.13 -1.94
C ILE A 96 -6.31 -12.77 -2.85
N PHE A 97 -6.67 -11.50 -2.94
CA PHE A 97 -7.74 -11.04 -3.84
C PHE A 97 -7.46 -11.41 -5.29
N LEU A 98 -6.28 -11.06 -5.82
CA LEU A 98 -5.90 -11.42 -7.18
C LEU A 98 -5.81 -12.93 -7.39
N TYR A 99 -5.39 -13.68 -6.37
CA TYR A 99 -5.33 -15.12 -6.42
C TYR A 99 -6.71 -15.75 -6.53
N VAL A 100 -7.67 -15.33 -5.70
CA VAL A 100 -9.07 -15.78 -5.79
C VAL A 100 -9.65 -15.47 -7.15
N VAL A 101 -9.47 -14.24 -7.65
CA VAL A 101 -9.89 -13.85 -9.00
C VAL A 101 -9.26 -14.76 -10.06
N SER A 102 -7.98 -15.08 -9.93
CA SER A 102 -7.27 -15.93 -10.89
C SER A 102 -7.80 -17.36 -10.94
N ILE A 103 -8.29 -17.92 -9.84
CA ILE A 103 -8.90 -19.25 -9.80
C ILE A 103 -10.10 -19.33 -10.75
N PHE A 104 -10.90 -18.26 -10.84
CA PHE A 104 -12.08 -18.22 -11.70
C PHE A 104 -11.78 -17.83 -13.16
N GLN A 105 -10.64 -17.18 -13.43
CA GLN A 105 -10.40 -16.50 -14.70
C GLN A 105 -9.16 -16.98 -15.48
N VAL A 106 -8.24 -17.71 -14.85
CA VAL A 106 -6.95 -18.10 -15.43
C VAL A 106 -6.81 -19.62 -15.36
N PHE A 107 -6.81 -20.28 -16.52
CA PHE A 107 -6.56 -21.71 -16.62
C PHE A 107 -5.05 -21.99 -16.64
N ASN A 108 -4.57 -22.61 -15.56
CA ASN A 108 -3.41 -23.50 -15.54
C ASN A 108 -2.05 -22.92 -16.00
N GLU A 109 -1.52 -21.95 -15.27
CA GLU A 109 -0.12 -21.52 -15.41
C GLU A 109 0.70 -21.90 -14.16
N ASN A 110 1.81 -22.62 -14.35
CA ASN A 110 2.71 -23.06 -13.27
C ASN A 110 3.34 -21.91 -12.43
N TYR A 111 3.18 -20.65 -12.85
CA TYR A 111 3.80 -19.48 -12.22
C TYR A 111 2.83 -18.34 -11.89
N VAL A 112 1.51 -18.57 -11.88
CA VAL A 112 0.51 -17.53 -11.55
C VAL A 112 0.83 -16.91 -10.20
N LYS A 113 1.08 -17.71 -9.16
CA LYS A 113 1.33 -17.21 -7.80
C LYS A 113 2.50 -16.22 -7.75
N MET A 114 3.63 -16.52 -8.41
CA MET A 114 4.78 -15.60 -8.44
C MET A 114 4.48 -14.32 -9.22
N LYS A 115 3.74 -14.42 -10.33
CA LYS A 115 3.32 -13.26 -11.12
C LYS A 115 2.41 -12.34 -10.29
N LEU A 116 1.40 -12.91 -9.63
CA LEU A 116 0.47 -12.18 -8.76
C LEU A 116 1.17 -11.54 -7.56
N PHE A 117 2.09 -12.25 -6.91
CA PHE A 117 2.88 -11.70 -5.81
C PHE A 117 3.71 -10.50 -6.27
N SER A 118 4.29 -10.57 -7.47
CA SER A 118 5.04 -9.46 -8.06
C SER A 118 4.15 -8.26 -8.35
N ILE A 119 2.93 -8.47 -8.85
CA ILE A 119 1.94 -7.42 -9.05
C ILE A 119 1.60 -6.77 -7.70
N ALA A 120 1.30 -7.56 -6.66
CA ALA A 120 0.93 -7.04 -5.35
C ALA A 120 2.04 -6.18 -4.72
N VAL A 121 3.29 -6.65 -4.76
CA VAL A 121 4.44 -5.89 -4.24
C VAL A 121 4.67 -4.58 -5.01
N ILE A 122 4.67 -4.61 -6.34
CA ILE A 122 4.89 -3.41 -7.16
C ILE A 122 3.73 -2.41 -6.96
N SER A 123 2.51 -2.92 -6.85
CA SER A 123 1.31 -2.07 -6.71
C SER A 123 1.22 -1.43 -5.33
N TYR A 124 2.03 -1.82 -4.35
CA TYR A 124 2.09 -1.13 -3.06
C TYR A 124 2.85 0.20 -3.11
N ILE A 125 3.67 0.44 -4.14
CA ILE A 125 4.50 1.66 -4.28
C ILE A 125 3.72 2.97 -4.12
N PRO A 126 2.51 3.14 -4.70
CA PRO A 126 1.70 4.33 -4.47
C PRO A 126 1.38 4.56 -2.99
N ILE A 127 0.99 3.53 -2.24
CA ILE A 127 0.68 3.65 -0.80
C ILE A 127 1.92 4.11 -0.03
N LEU A 128 3.09 3.52 -0.31
CA LEU A 128 4.33 3.95 0.32
C LEU A 128 4.66 5.41 0.01
N SER A 129 4.38 5.87 -1.21
CA SER A 129 4.54 7.27 -1.62
C SER A 129 3.57 8.18 -0.85
N GLY A 130 2.33 7.73 -0.63
CA GLY A 130 1.35 8.41 0.21
C GLY A 130 1.84 8.56 1.66
N SER A 131 2.40 7.50 2.24
CA SER A 131 2.97 7.56 3.59
C SER A 131 4.12 8.57 3.70
N ILE A 132 4.97 8.69 2.66
CA ILE A 132 6.02 9.71 2.62
C ILE A 132 5.42 11.12 2.53
N VAL A 133 4.42 11.32 1.68
CA VAL A 133 3.71 12.62 1.59
C VAL A 133 3.08 12.98 2.93
N ASN A 134 2.41 12.03 3.59
CA ASN A 134 1.81 12.25 4.89
C ASN A 134 2.85 12.61 5.95
N LEU A 135 4.01 11.96 5.96
CA LEU A 135 5.12 12.30 6.85
C LEU A 135 5.63 13.74 6.61
N ILE A 136 5.80 14.15 5.35
CA ILE A 136 6.23 15.51 4.99
C ILE A 136 5.21 16.55 5.46
N LEU A 137 3.91 16.27 5.26
CA LEU A 137 2.83 17.13 5.74
C LEU A 137 2.82 17.20 7.27
N SER A 138 3.03 16.06 7.95
CA SER A 138 3.11 16.04 9.41
C SER A 138 4.28 16.86 9.95
N LEU A 139 5.43 16.82 9.27
CA LEU A 139 6.59 17.66 9.60
C LEU A 139 6.30 19.16 9.37
N SER A 140 5.45 19.50 8.40
CA SER A 140 5.19 20.89 8.00
C SER A 140 4.05 21.53 8.78
N PHE A 141 3.03 20.75 9.14
CA PHE A 141 1.75 21.24 9.66
C PHE A 141 1.35 20.64 11.02
N GLY A 142 2.19 19.80 11.63
CA GLY A 142 1.88 19.09 12.87
C GLY A 142 1.24 17.72 12.62
N VAL A 143 0.93 16.95 13.66
CA VAL A 143 0.39 15.59 13.46
C VAL A 143 -1.14 15.57 13.48
N GLN A 144 -1.73 14.96 12.44
CA GLN A 144 -3.16 14.68 12.37
C GLN A 144 -3.44 13.19 12.64
N PRO A 145 -4.38 12.82 13.56
CA PRO A 145 -4.60 11.43 13.99
C PRO A 145 -4.93 10.43 12.87
N TYR A 146 -5.58 10.92 11.80
CA TYR A 146 -6.02 10.11 10.66
C TYR A 146 -5.23 10.42 9.36
N GLY A 147 -4.15 11.20 9.49
CA GLY A 147 -3.35 11.69 8.37
C GLY A 147 -4.05 12.76 7.53
N TYR A 148 -3.25 13.42 6.70
CA TYR A 148 -3.65 14.51 5.81
C TYR A 148 -4.19 14.03 4.46
N ILE A 149 -3.85 12.80 4.07
CA ILE A 149 -4.14 12.28 2.73
C ILE A 149 -5.46 11.51 2.65
N THR A 150 -6.06 11.14 3.79
CA THR A 150 -7.33 10.43 3.82
C THR A 150 -8.49 11.41 3.66
N ALA A 151 -9.61 10.96 3.07
CA ALA A 151 -10.81 11.79 2.97
C ALA A 151 -11.35 12.18 4.37
N TYR A 152 -11.13 11.34 5.39
CA TYR A 152 -11.49 11.66 6.77
C TYR A 152 -10.78 12.92 7.28
N GLY A 153 -9.53 13.16 6.88
CA GLY A 153 -8.78 14.36 7.26
C GLY A 153 -9.45 15.68 6.84
N ILE A 154 -10.34 15.63 5.84
CA ILE A 154 -11.05 16.79 5.26
C ILE A 154 -12.51 16.88 5.75
N PHE A 155 -13.27 15.78 5.68
CA PHE A 155 -14.72 15.82 5.87
C PHE A 155 -15.20 15.56 7.31
N GLN A 156 -14.40 14.87 8.14
CA GLN A 156 -14.67 14.55 9.56
C GLN A 156 -16.15 14.31 9.91
N PRO A 157 -16.82 13.34 9.27
CA PRO A 157 -18.25 13.14 9.48
C PRO A 157 -18.56 12.60 10.89
N GLU A 158 -19.66 13.06 11.48
CA GLU A 158 -20.14 12.62 12.80
C GLU A 158 -20.68 11.18 12.79
N ASN A 159 -21.24 10.75 11.65
CA ASN A 159 -21.79 9.40 11.51
C ASN A 159 -20.65 8.37 11.48
N SER A 160 -20.70 7.41 12.40
CA SER A 160 -19.65 6.41 12.60
C SER A 160 -19.40 5.52 11.38
N ILE A 161 -20.41 5.26 10.53
CA ILE A 161 -20.26 4.49 9.28
C ILE A 161 -19.55 5.34 8.24
N LEU A 162 -19.98 6.59 8.07
CA LEU A 162 -19.37 7.53 7.15
C LEU A 162 -17.91 7.83 7.54
N ALA A 163 -17.62 7.88 8.83
CA ALA A 163 -16.26 8.02 9.37
C ALA A 163 -15.37 6.85 8.95
N SER A 164 -15.84 5.60 9.13
CA SER A 164 -15.09 4.41 8.74
C SER A 164 -14.88 4.32 7.22
N ILE A 165 -15.87 4.70 6.41
CA ILE A 165 -15.73 4.75 4.95
C ILE A 165 -14.71 5.80 4.52
N THR A 166 -14.80 7.02 5.06
CA THR A 166 -13.90 8.13 4.69
C THR A 166 -12.45 7.89 5.13
N GLN A 167 -12.22 7.09 6.17
CA GLN A 167 -10.87 6.64 6.55
C GLN A 167 -10.25 5.66 5.55
N GLN A 168 -11.07 4.91 4.80
CA GLN A 168 -10.59 3.97 3.76
C GLN A 168 -10.43 4.62 2.39
N VAL A 169 -10.91 5.85 2.22
CA VAL A 169 -10.77 6.60 0.97
C VAL A 169 -9.47 7.37 1.02
N ASP A 170 -8.41 6.72 0.54
CA ASP A 170 -7.08 7.29 0.32
C ASP A 170 -6.75 7.26 -1.19
N PRO A 171 -6.39 8.39 -1.81
CA PRO A 171 -6.05 8.44 -3.24
C PRO A 171 -4.85 7.54 -3.60
N PHE A 172 -3.87 7.37 -2.71
CA PHE A 172 -2.73 6.50 -2.94
C PHE A 172 -3.12 5.02 -2.86
N GLN A 173 -4.06 4.67 -1.98
CA GLN A 173 -4.65 3.32 -1.97
C GLN A 173 -5.44 3.07 -3.26
N PHE A 174 -6.19 4.07 -3.76
CA PHE A 174 -6.86 3.98 -5.05
C PHE A 174 -5.89 3.72 -6.20
N PHE A 175 -4.80 4.49 -6.29
CA PHE A 175 -3.78 4.28 -7.32
C PHE A 175 -3.08 2.92 -7.18
N SER A 176 -2.92 2.41 -5.97
CA SER A 176 -2.40 1.07 -5.71
C SER A 176 -3.30 -0.02 -6.28
N VAL A 177 -4.60 -0.01 -5.95
CA VAL A 177 -5.57 -0.98 -6.43
C VAL A 177 -5.78 -0.88 -7.94
N LEU A 178 -5.78 0.34 -8.48
CA LEU A 178 -5.85 0.59 -9.92
C LEU A 178 -4.64 -0.01 -10.64
N SER A 179 -3.43 0.20 -10.11
CA SER A 179 -2.19 -0.36 -10.66
C SER A 179 -2.21 -1.88 -10.65
N ALA A 180 -2.65 -2.49 -9.54
CA ALA A 180 -2.78 -3.93 -9.41
C ALA A 180 -3.76 -4.51 -10.43
N SER A 181 -4.95 -3.90 -10.54
CA SER A 181 -6.02 -4.33 -11.45
C SER A 181 -5.61 -4.21 -12.92
N TYR A 182 -4.92 -3.12 -13.27
CA TYR A 182 -4.45 -2.88 -14.64
C TYR A 182 -3.30 -3.81 -15.02
N LEU A 183 -2.29 -3.98 -14.14
CA LEU A 183 -1.20 -4.92 -14.34
C LEU A 183 -1.71 -6.35 -14.48
N TYR A 184 -2.65 -6.78 -13.64
CA TYR A 184 -3.29 -8.08 -13.74
C TYR A 184 -3.99 -8.27 -15.08
N SER A 185 -4.87 -7.33 -15.44
CA SER A 185 -5.68 -7.43 -16.67
C SER A 185 -4.78 -7.53 -17.90
N LYS A 186 -3.74 -6.70 -17.95
CA LYS A 186 -2.83 -6.65 -19.10
C LYS A 186 -1.88 -7.85 -19.16
N LEU A 187 -1.40 -8.34 -18.02
CA LEU A 187 -0.53 -9.53 -17.94
C LEU A 187 -1.23 -10.80 -18.45
N PHE A 188 -2.54 -10.92 -18.19
CA PHE A 188 -3.35 -12.08 -18.60
C PHE A 188 -4.23 -11.79 -19.84
N ASN A 189 -3.87 -10.78 -20.65
CA ASN A 189 -4.55 -10.39 -21.89
C ASN A 189 -6.07 -10.27 -21.77
N LYS A 190 -6.54 -9.69 -20.66
CA LYS A 190 -7.95 -9.43 -20.40
C LYS A 190 -8.38 -8.08 -20.96
N GLU A 191 -9.67 -7.95 -21.24
CA GLU A 191 -10.25 -6.69 -21.71
C GLU A 191 -10.07 -5.57 -20.68
N ARG A 192 -10.00 -4.32 -21.16
CA ARG A 192 -9.91 -3.13 -20.30
C ARG A 192 -11.06 -3.02 -19.29
N LYS A 193 -12.25 -3.54 -19.64
CA LYS A 193 -13.40 -3.59 -18.72
C LYS A 193 -13.11 -4.41 -17.46
N ASN A 194 -12.28 -5.45 -17.56
CA ASN A 194 -11.91 -6.27 -16.40
C ASN A 194 -11.10 -5.48 -15.37
N THR A 195 -10.30 -4.50 -15.79
CA THR A 195 -9.62 -3.60 -14.85
C THR A 195 -10.62 -2.85 -13.98
N ILE A 196 -11.71 -2.36 -14.59
CA ILE A 196 -12.76 -1.61 -13.88
C ILE A 196 -13.54 -2.53 -12.94
N TYR A 197 -13.90 -3.73 -13.39
CA TYR A 197 -14.61 -4.70 -12.54
C TYR A 197 -13.79 -5.13 -11.32
N LEU A 198 -12.47 -5.34 -11.48
CA LEU A 198 -11.58 -5.66 -10.37
C LEU A 198 -11.42 -4.52 -9.38
N LEU A 199 -11.29 -3.29 -9.90
CA LEU A 199 -11.22 -2.11 -9.06
C LEU A 199 -12.49 -1.95 -8.21
N ILE A 200 -13.66 -2.03 -8.85
CA ILE A 200 -14.96 -1.90 -8.17
C ILE A 200 -15.17 -3.03 -7.16
N SER A 201 -14.83 -4.28 -7.53
CA SER A 201 -15.06 -5.42 -6.63
C SER A 201 -14.19 -5.35 -5.38
N TRP A 202 -12.95 -4.87 -5.46
CA TRP A 202 -12.10 -4.65 -4.29
C TRP A 202 -12.76 -3.67 -3.30
N TYR A 203 -13.25 -2.53 -3.79
CA TYR A 203 -13.90 -1.53 -2.94
C TYR A 203 -15.24 -2.01 -2.38
N LEU A 204 -16.04 -2.71 -3.18
CA LEU A 204 -17.30 -3.31 -2.70
C LEU A 204 -17.03 -4.31 -1.56
N ILE A 205 -16.02 -5.17 -1.70
CA ILE A 205 -15.64 -6.12 -0.65
C ILE A 205 -15.22 -5.37 0.61
N ASN A 206 -14.34 -4.36 0.53
CA ASN A 206 -13.91 -3.59 1.70
C ASN A 206 -15.07 -2.87 2.39
N ILE A 207 -15.97 -2.25 1.63
CA ILE A 207 -17.16 -1.57 2.19
C ILE A 207 -18.05 -2.60 2.91
N LEU A 208 -18.34 -3.73 2.26
CA LEU A 208 -19.16 -4.79 2.86
C LEU A 208 -18.51 -5.35 4.13
N SER A 209 -17.21 -5.65 4.11
CA SER A 209 -16.48 -6.12 5.29
C SER A 209 -16.55 -5.12 6.45
N THR A 210 -16.49 -3.82 6.16
CA THR A 210 -16.61 -2.77 7.18
C THR A 210 -18.01 -2.71 7.78
N LEU A 211 -19.05 -2.98 7.00
CA LEU A 211 -20.42 -3.04 7.47
C LEU A 211 -20.70 -4.30 8.31
N PHE A 212 -20.05 -5.44 8.01
CA PHE A 212 -20.26 -6.72 8.71
C PHE A 212 -19.38 -6.91 9.96
N MET A 213 -18.28 -6.17 10.10
CA MET A 213 -17.37 -6.25 11.27
C MET A 213 -17.78 -5.35 12.45
N ARG A 214 -18.96 -4.71 12.38
CA ARG A 214 -19.61 -3.98 13.47
C ARG A 214 -20.90 -4.67 13.86
#